data_AF-A0A839HEC8-F1
#
_entry.id   AF-A0A839HEC8-F1
#
_cell.length_a   1.000
_cell.length_b   1.000
_cell.length_c   1.000
_cell.angle_alpha   90.00
_cell.angle_beta   90.00
_cell.angle_gamma   90.00
#
_symmetry.space_group_name_H-M   'P 1'
#
loop_
_entity.id
_entity.type
_entity.pdbx_description
1 polymer ?
#
loop_
_entity_poly.entity_id
_entity_poly.type
_entity_poly.pdbx_seq_one_letter_code
_entity_poly.pdbx_strand_id
1 'polypeptide(L)'
;MQPRLFHLHTLSALHCGTGQSVGVVDLPIARARATQLPIVPGSSLRGVLRQDITATNEPLAKQLFGPKNPKTNDESFAGALTVGDAHLLIMPIRALAGITCYVTAPFILDRYARDLASVGIKTPAVPRAVKAENALVALESVNVTADTLVLEDLDLKVERNAQVRAWAELIAALVHTCDASGQTDFVNRFAILPDNILGYLSETATELRTRITIDEQTGTVKQGALWFEEHLPAEAVLWGIYAVSDSNERQQQRDAADLVSDLRTALALDRGALLQLGGQAGVGRGLVRLLAWEDLA
;
A
#
# COMPACT_ATOMS: atom_id res chain seq x y z
N MET A 1 16.63 15.01 8.26
CA MET A 1 15.77 13.91 8.74
C MET A 1 16.19 12.65 8.00
N GLN A 2 16.40 11.54 8.69
CA GLN A 2 16.72 10.27 8.01
C GLN A 2 15.43 9.65 7.44
N PRO A 3 15.42 9.26 6.15
CA PRO A 3 14.27 8.59 5.55
C PRO A 3 14.10 7.20 6.17
N ARG A 4 12.85 6.78 6.30
CA ARG A 4 12.45 5.45 6.79
C ARG A 4 11.39 4.89 5.87
N LEU A 5 11.38 3.59 5.71
CA LEU A 5 10.46 2.91 4.81
C LEU A 5 9.26 2.37 5.59
N PHE A 6 8.08 2.39 4.98
CA PHE A 6 6.94 1.63 5.47
C PHE A 6 6.24 0.90 4.33
N HIS A 7 5.53 -0.17 4.69
CA HIS A 7 4.62 -0.89 3.81
C HIS A 7 3.21 -0.88 4.38
N LEU A 8 2.23 -0.86 3.49
CA LEU A 8 0.82 -1.07 3.80
C LEU A 8 0.39 -2.36 3.11
N HIS A 9 0.05 -3.38 3.89
CA HIS A 9 -0.53 -4.62 3.38
C HIS A 9 -2.03 -4.62 3.64
N THR A 10 -2.84 -4.59 2.58
CA THR A 10 -4.30 -4.54 2.70
C THR A 10 -4.86 -5.90 3.10
N LEU A 11 -5.47 -6.00 4.28
CA LEU A 11 -6.09 -7.25 4.78
C LEU A 11 -7.57 -7.37 4.36
N SER A 12 -8.18 -6.25 3.97
CA SER A 12 -9.48 -6.21 3.30
C SER A 12 -9.44 -5.20 2.16
N ALA A 13 -10.43 -5.26 1.27
CA ALA A 13 -10.56 -4.31 0.17
C ALA A 13 -10.51 -2.87 0.69
N LEU A 14 -9.65 -2.04 0.11
CA LEU A 14 -9.32 -0.71 0.58
C LEU A 14 -9.93 0.36 -0.33
N HIS A 15 -10.76 1.23 0.24
CA HIS A 15 -11.29 2.41 -0.43
C HIS A 15 -10.67 3.69 0.11
N CYS A 16 -9.55 4.12 -0.46
CA CYS A 16 -8.99 5.45 -0.21
C CYS A 16 -9.54 6.43 -1.26
N GLY A 17 -10.76 6.94 -1.05
CA GLY A 17 -11.48 7.73 -2.03
C GLY A 17 -10.92 9.15 -2.24
N THR A 18 -11.15 9.71 -3.43
CA THR A 18 -10.80 11.11 -3.79
C THR A 18 -12.01 12.04 -3.88
N GLY A 19 -13.17 11.58 -3.38
CA GLY A 19 -14.45 12.25 -3.56
C GLY A 19 -15.23 11.66 -4.74
N GLN A 20 -16.27 12.38 -5.18
CA GLN A 20 -17.08 11.97 -6.32
C GLN A 20 -16.38 12.33 -7.64
N SER A 21 -16.51 11.44 -8.63
CA SER A 21 -16.03 11.66 -9.99
C SER A 21 -17.19 11.71 -10.98
N VAL A 22 -16.97 12.40 -12.11
CA VAL A 22 -17.92 12.45 -13.26
C VAL A 22 -17.71 11.24 -14.21
N GLY A 23 -17.02 10.20 -13.74
CA GLY A 23 -16.70 9.00 -14.51
C GLY A 23 -17.76 7.90 -14.40
N VAL A 24 -17.44 6.73 -14.97
CA VAL A 24 -18.28 5.52 -14.87
C VAL A 24 -18.34 4.99 -13.42
N VAL A 25 -17.33 5.32 -12.62
CA VAL A 25 -17.26 5.01 -11.19
C VAL A 25 -17.53 6.29 -10.41
N ASP A 26 -18.58 6.26 -9.58
CA ASP A 26 -18.97 7.41 -8.76
C ASP A 26 -17.92 7.73 -7.69
N LEU A 27 -17.39 6.70 -7.03
CA LEU A 27 -16.40 6.81 -5.95
C LEU A 27 -15.13 6.02 -6.32
N PRO A 28 -14.20 6.63 -7.07
CA PRO A 28 -12.92 6.00 -7.42
C PRO A 28 -11.92 6.06 -6.26
N ILE A 29 -10.93 5.16 -6.27
CA ILE A 29 -9.79 5.22 -5.36
C ILE A 29 -8.78 6.29 -5.79
N ALA A 30 -7.89 6.68 -4.87
CA ALA A 30 -6.80 7.60 -5.15
C ALA A 30 -5.76 6.97 -6.08
N ARG A 31 -5.37 7.73 -7.10
CA ARG A 31 -4.38 7.34 -8.12
C ARG A 31 -3.34 8.46 -8.30
N ALA A 32 -2.09 8.08 -8.50
CA ALA A 32 -1.03 9.03 -8.83
C ALA A 32 -1.29 9.62 -10.22
N ARG A 33 -1.42 10.94 -10.34
CA ARG A 33 -1.86 11.59 -11.59
C ARG A 33 -0.98 11.24 -12.80
N ALA A 34 0.34 11.13 -12.60
CA ALA A 34 1.29 10.89 -13.68
C ALA A 34 1.28 9.45 -14.22
N THR A 35 0.86 8.47 -13.42
CA THR A 35 0.94 7.04 -13.78
C THR A 35 -0.40 6.32 -13.75
N GLN A 36 -1.43 6.94 -13.19
CA GLN A 36 -2.73 6.33 -12.86
C GLN A 36 -2.66 5.11 -11.94
N LEU A 37 -1.49 4.78 -11.37
CA LEU A 37 -1.37 3.69 -10.41
C LEU A 37 -2.04 4.07 -9.08
N PRO A 38 -2.72 3.11 -8.41
CA PRO A 38 -3.28 3.31 -7.08
C PRO A 38 -2.25 3.83 -6.07
N ILE A 39 -2.70 4.73 -5.19
CA ILE A 39 -1.92 5.24 -4.06
C ILE A 39 -2.78 5.35 -2.80
N VAL A 40 -2.13 5.38 -1.65
CA VAL A 40 -2.72 5.93 -0.42
C VAL A 40 -2.03 7.28 -0.16
N PRO A 41 -2.74 8.41 -0.25
CA PRO A 41 -2.15 9.70 0.04
C PRO A 41 -1.55 9.76 1.45
N GLY A 42 -0.40 10.39 1.60
CA GLY A 42 0.29 10.53 2.88
C GLY A 42 -0.55 11.27 3.91
N SER A 43 -1.41 12.20 3.46
CA SER A 43 -2.40 12.87 4.30
C SER A 43 -3.43 11.91 4.91
N SER A 44 -3.85 10.88 4.17
CA SER A 44 -4.81 9.88 4.64
C SER A 44 -4.19 9.01 5.74
N LEU A 45 -2.99 8.48 5.49
CA LEU A 45 -2.25 7.71 6.51
C LEU A 45 -1.92 8.57 7.73
N ARG A 46 -1.43 9.81 7.51
CA ARG A 46 -1.14 10.77 8.59
C ARG A 46 -2.36 11.05 9.45
N GLY A 47 -3.55 11.17 8.87
CA GLY A 47 -4.80 11.38 9.60
C GLY A 47 -5.14 10.23 10.54
N VAL A 48 -5.03 8.99 10.04
CA VAL A 48 -5.31 7.77 10.82
C VAL A 48 -4.28 7.57 11.92
N LEU A 49 -2.99 7.70 11.61
CA LEU A 49 -1.94 7.62 12.64
C LEU A 49 -2.13 8.67 13.74
N ARG A 50 -2.52 9.90 13.36
CA ARG A 50 -2.83 10.96 14.33
C ARG A 50 -3.99 10.55 15.24
N GLN A 51 -5.06 9.99 14.68
CA GLN A 51 -6.23 9.56 15.45
C GLN A 51 -5.86 8.46 16.44
N ASP A 52 -5.19 7.41 15.99
CA ASP A 52 -4.84 6.25 16.81
C ASP A 52 -3.87 6.64 17.95
N ILE A 53 -2.83 7.42 17.63
CA ILE A 53 -1.87 7.89 18.64
C ILE A 53 -2.53 8.89 19.60
N THR A 54 -3.45 9.75 19.14
CA THR A 54 -4.16 10.66 20.06
C THR A 54 -4.96 9.88 21.10
N ALA A 55 -5.54 8.73 20.72
CA ALA A 55 -6.36 7.93 21.63
C ALA A 55 -5.56 7.32 22.80
N THR A 56 -4.24 7.14 22.63
CA THR A 56 -3.36 6.50 23.62
C THR A 56 -2.33 7.45 24.23
N ASN A 57 -1.87 8.46 23.49
CA ASN A 57 -0.84 9.42 23.89
C ASN A 57 -0.98 10.78 23.17
N GLU A 58 -1.88 11.63 23.69
CA GLU A 58 -2.14 12.96 23.15
C GLU A 58 -0.90 13.90 23.08
N PRO A 59 -0.01 13.96 24.10
CA PRO A 59 1.21 14.76 24.02
C PRO A 59 2.12 14.35 22.85
N LEU A 60 2.35 13.03 22.66
CA LEU A 60 3.11 12.53 21.52
C LEU A 60 2.43 12.87 20.18
N ALA A 61 1.10 12.72 20.10
CA ALA A 61 0.35 13.08 18.90
C ALA A 61 0.51 14.58 18.55
N LYS A 62 0.52 15.46 19.56
CA LYS A 62 0.77 16.90 19.35
C LYS A 62 2.17 17.14 18.77
N GLN A 63 3.19 16.45 19.28
CA GLN A 63 4.58 16.59 18.80
C GLN A 63 4.76 16.06 17.38
N LEU A 64 4.22 14.89 17.07
CA LEU A 64 4.35 14.26 15.75
C LEU A 64 3.52 14.97 14.68
N PHE A 65 2.28 15.38 14.99
CA PHE A 65 1.34 15.88 13.99
C PHE A 65 1.05 17.38 14.07
N GLY A 66 1.63 18.07 15.06
CA GLY A 66 1.33 19.46 15.37
C GLY A 66 0.03 19.61 16.18
N PRO A 67 -0.28 20.84 16.64
CA PRO A 67 -1.52 21.16 17.35
C PRO A 67 -2.76 20.98 16.44
N LYS A 68 -3.92 20.64 17.03
CA LYS A 68 -5.18 20.52 16.26
C LYS A 68 -5.78 21.89 15.95
N ASN A 69 -5.88 22.74 16.97
CA ASN A 69 -6.48 24.07 16.91
C ASN A 69 -5.63 25.05 17.74
N PRO A 70 -4.47 25.51 17.24
CA PRO A 70 -3.66 26.48 17.96
C PRO A 70 -4.44 27.79 18.13
N LYS A 71 -4.53 28.31 19.36
CA LYS A 71 -5.23 29.57 19.65
C LYS A 71 -4.28 30.77 19.59
N THR A 72 -2.98 30.52 19.69
CA THR A 72 -1.93 31.52 19.68
C THR A 72 -0.80 31.12 18.74
N ASN A 73 0.01 32.09 18.30
CA ASN A 73 1.20 31.81 17.48
C ASN A 73 2.23 30.97 18.23
N ASP A 74 2.34 31.11 19.55
CA ASP A 74 3.30 30.34 20.36
C ASP A 74 2.88 28.87 20.54
N GLU A 75 1.59 28.57 20.38
CA GLU A 75 1.07 27.20 20.34
C GLU A 75 1.17 26.56 18.94
N SER A 76 1.45 27.36 17.91
CA SER A 76 1.48 26.91 16.51
C SER A 76 2.87 26.42 16.12
N PHE A 77 2.97 25.16 15.72
CA PHE A 77 4.20 24.56 15.20
C PHE A 77 3.89 23.42 14.22
N ALA A 78 4.84 23.13 13.33
CA ALA A 78 4.76 21.99 12.44
C ALA A 78 5.06 20.69 13.19
N GLY A 79 4.25 19.65 12.98
CA GLY A 79 4.53 18.33 13.53
C GLY A 79 5.85 17.75 13.03
N ALA A 80 6.52 16.98 13.88
CA ALA A 80 7.81 16.37 13.58
C ALA A 80 7.75 15.23 12.55
N LEU A 81 6.57 14.62 12.35
CA LEU A 81 6.38 13.50 11.43
C LEU A 81 5.93 13.96 10.04
N THR A 82 6.74 13.62 9.04
CA THR A 82 6.40 13.75 7.62
C THR A 82 6.11 12.36 7.06
N VAL A 83 4.93 12.19 6.45
CA VAL A 83 4.49 10.93 5.84
C VAL A 83 4.28 11.16 4.35
N GLY A 84 5.02 10.44 3.51
CA GLY A 84 4.84 10.43 2.06
C GLY A 84 3.65 9.59 1.62
N ASP A 85 3.29 9.72 0.35
CA ASP A 85 2.28 8.85 -0.27
C ASP A 85 2.78 7.40 -0.29
N ALA A 86 1.87 6.46 -0.06
CA ALA A 86 2.15 5.04 -0.30
C ALA A 86 1.82 4.70 -1.76
N HIS A 87 2.79 4.21 -2.50
CA HIS A 87 2.70 3.80 -3.89
C HIS A 87 2.44 2.29 -4.01
N LEU A 88 1.65 1.86 -5.01
CA LEU A 88 1.39 0.44 -5.28
C LEU A 88 2.68 -0.34 -5.58
N LEU A 89 3.08 -1.27 -4.70
CA LEU A 89 4.21 -2.18 -4.90
C LEU A 89 3.76 -3.45 -5.62
N ILE A 90 2.75 -4.12 -5.05
CA ILE A 90 2.23 -5.41 -5.46
C ILE A 90 0.72 -5.29 -5.65
N MET A 91 0.24 -5.79 -6.78
CA MET A 91 -1.18 -5.98 -7.03
C MET A 91 -1.49 -7.47 -7.13
N PRO A 92 -2.46 -8.00 -6.38
CA PRO A 92 -2.94 -9.36 -6.57
C PRO A 92 -3.93 -9.37 -7.73
N ILE A 93 -3.72 -10.29 -8.67
CA ILE A 93 -4.55 -10.45 -9.87
C ILE A 93 -5.01 -11.90 -9.96
N ARG A 94 -6.28 -12.12 -10.31
CA ARG A 94 -6.81 -13.46 -10.50
C ARG A 94 -6.03 -14.18 -11.61
N ALA A 95 -5.53 -15.36 -11.29
CA ALA A 95 -4.78 -16.19 -12.21
C ALA A 95 -5.51 -17.51 -12.47
N LEU A 96 -5.49 -17.99 -13.72
CA LEU A 96 -6.11 -19.27 -14.08
C LEU A 96 -5.50 -20.44 -13.29
N ALA A 97 -4.16 -20.47 -13.20
CA ALA A 97 -3.42 -21.41 -12.37
C ALA A 97 -2.95 -20.71 -11.09
N GLY A 98 -3.08 -21.39 -9.95
CA GLY A 98 -2.64 -20.85 -8.68
C GLY A 98 -3.55 -19.76 -8.08
N ILE A 99 -4.80 -19.60 -8.54
CA ILE A 99 -5.84 -18.72 -7.93
C ILE A 99 -5.53 -17.22 -8.05
N THR A 100 -4.40 -16.77 -7.53
CA THR A 100 -3.91 -15.38 -7.56
C THR A 100 -2.45 -15.36 -8.01
N CYS A 101 -2.05 -14.27 -8.64
CA CYS A 101 -0.67 -13.95 -8.94
C CYS A 101 -0.36 -12.57 -8.35
N TYR A 102 0.71 -12.48 -7.56
CA TYR A 102 1.21 -11.23 -7.00
C TYR A 102 2.10 -10.56 -8.03
N VAL A 103 1.58 -9.50 -8.65
CA VAL A 103 2.24 -8.87 -9.79
C VAL A 103 2.84 -7.52 -9.44
N THR A 104 3.98 -7.23 -10.06
CA THR A 104 4.61 -5.90 -10.09
C THR A 104 5.19 -5.65 -11.48
N ALA A 105 5.93 -4.56 -11.68
CA ALA A 105 6.55 -4.24 -12.96
C ALA A 105 7.92 -3.58 -12.78
N PRO A 106 8.81 -3.61 -13.80
CA PRO A 106 10.13 -3.00 -13.73
C PRO A 106 10.10 -1.53 -13.30
N PHE A 107 9.14 -0.73 -13.78
CA PHE A 107 8.98 0.67 -13.38
C PHE A 107 8.79 0.84 -11.86
N ILE A 108 8.00 -0.05 -11.24
CA ILE A 108 7.74 -0.05 -9.80
C ILE A 108 9.00 -0.48 -9.05
N LEU A 109 9.64 -1.57 -9.48
CA LEU A 109 10.84 -2.10 -8.85
C LEU A 109 12.02 -1.13 -8.93
N ASP A 110 12.20 -0.40 -10.04
CA ASP A 110 13.24 0.64 -10.18
C ASP A 110 13.04 1.81 -9.20
N ARG A 111 11.79 2.12 -8.84
CA ARG A 111 11.48 3.13 -7.81
C ARG A 111 11.71 2.57 -6.41
N TYR A 112 11.17 1.38 -6.15
CA TYR A 112 11.30 0.72 -4.87
C TYR A 112 12.77 0.43 -4.51
N ALA A 113 13.59 0.02 -5.48
CA ALA A 113 15.04 -0.16 -5.31
C ALA A 113 15.76 1.11 -4.86
N ARG A 114 15.39 2.28 -5.42
CA ARG A 114 15.96 3.57 -5.02
C ARG A 114 15.60 3.93 -3.58
N ASP A 115 14.35 3.69 -3.20
CA ASP A 115 13.88 3.98 -1.84
C ASP A 115 14.50 3.00 -0.82
N LEU A 116 14.61 1.72 -1.16
CA LEU A 116 15.34 0.71 -0.36
C LEU A 116 16.81 1.09 -0.18
N ALA A 117 17.48 1.54 -1.24
CA ALA A 117 18.87 1.98 -1.15
C ALA A 117 19.03 3.21 -0.24
N SER A 118 18.04 4.10 -0.19
CA SER A 118 18.05 5.28 0.69
C SER A 118 18.02 4.94 2.19
N VAL A 119 17.57 3.73 2.52
CA VAL A 119 17.53 3.19 3.89
C VAL A 119 18.54 2.06 4.12
N GLY A 120 19.50 1.88 3.20
CA GLY A 120 20.61 0.94 3.38
C GLY A 120 20.37 -0.49 2.88
N ILE A 121 19.20 -0.80 2.33
CA ILE A 121 18.85 -2.16 1.87
C ILE A 121 19.34 -2.37 0.44
N LYS A 122 20.18 -3.38 0.25
CA LYS A 122 20.65 -3.79 -1.08
C LYS A 122 19.56 -4.60 -1.79
N THR A 123 19.41 -4.36 -3.09
CA THR A 123 18.45 -5.07 -3.91
C THR A 123 19.13 -5.90 -4.99
N PRO A 124 18.49 -6.97 -5.48
CA PRO A 124 18.87 -7.58 -6.74
C PRO A 124 18.77 -6.56 -7.88
N ALA A 125 19.41 -6.85 -9.02
CA ALA A 125 19.15 -6.09 -10.23
C ALA A 125 17.68 -6.27 -10.65
N VAL A 126 17.04 -5.20 -11.12
CA VAL A 126 15.66 -5.27 -11.61
C VAL A 126 15.66 -6.05 -12.93
N PRO A 127 14.98 -7.21 -13.00
CA PRO A 127 15.00 -8.01 -14.20
C PRO A 127 14.10 -7.37 -15.27
N ARG A 128 14.52 -7.49 -16.52
CA ARG A 128 13.76 -7.06 -17.70
C ARG A 128 13.67 -8.23 -18.66
N ALA A 129 12.52 -8.40 -19.28
CA ALA A 129 12.32 -9.45 -20.27
C ALA A 129 13.16 -9.17 -21.52
N VAL A 130 13.62 -10.25 -22.17
CA VAL A 130 14.31 -10.17 -23.46
C VAL A 130 13.33 -9.69 -24.52
N LYS A 131 12.09 -10.18 -24.49
CA LYS A 131 10.98 -9.65 -25.27
C LYS A 131 10.11 -8.78 -24.36
N ALA A 132 9.98 -7.51 -24.69
CA ALA A 132 9.35 -6.52 -23.82
C ALA A 132 7.89 -6.83 -23.46
N GLU A 133 7.20 -7.62 -24.29
CA GLU A 133 5.82 -8.07 -24.09
C GLU A 133 5.68 -9.28 -23.16
N ASN A 134 6.78 -9.96 -22.80
CA ASN A 134 6.73 -11.15 -21.97
C ASN A 134 6.67 -10.81 -20.48
N ALA A 135 5.87 -11.59 -19.74
CA ALA A 135 5.92 -11.60 -18.28
C ALA A 135 7.13 -12.39 -17.80
N LEU A 136 7.76 -11.93 -16.72
CA LEU A 136 8.83 -12.66 -16.05
C LEU A 136 8.28 -13.42 -14.86
N VAL A 137 8.68 -14.68 -14.73
CA VAL A 137 8.27 -15.56 -13.63
C VAL A 137 9.47 -16.27 -13.01
N ALA A 138 9.33 -16.68 -11.76
CA ALA A 138 10.30 -17.58 -11.14
C ALA A 138 10.32 -18.94 -11.85
N LEU A 139 11.45 -19.67 -11.74
CA LEU A 139 11.62 -20.95 -12.42
C LEU A 139 10.53 -21.98 -12.10
N GLU A 140 10.01 -21.95 -10.87
CA GLU A 140 9.03 -22.88 -10.32
C GLU A 140 7.66 -22.22 -10.07
N SER A 141 7.33 -21.16 -10.82
CA SER A 141 6.06 -20.45 -10.63
C SER A 141 4.85 -21.38 -10.80
N VAL A 142 3.92 -21.32 -9.86
CA VAL A 142 2.68 -22.11 -9.88
C VAL A 142 1.59 -21.47 -10.74
N ASN A 143 1.80 -20.26 -11.25
CA ASN A 143 0.82 -19.54 -12.08
C ASN A 143 0.96 -19.82 -13.58
N VAL A 144 1.95 -20.63 -13.99
CA VAL A 144 2.19 -20.93 -15.40
C VAL A 144 1.55 -22.25 -15.79
N THR A 145 0.79 -22.26 -16.87
CA THR A 145 0.26 -23.49 -17.50
C THR A 145 0.60 -23.46 -18.98
N ALA A 146 1.23 -24.53 -19.49
CA ALA A 146 1.67 -24.63 -20.88
C ALA A 146 2.43 -23.37 -21.38
N ASP A 147 3.43 -22.93 -20.60
CA ASP A 147 4.27 -21.75 -20.86
C ASP A 147 3.49 -20.44 -21.09
N THR A 148 2.30 -20.34 -20.50
CA THR A 148 1.44 -19.16 -20.54
C THR A 148 1.04 -18.80 -19.11
N LEU A 149 1.13 -17.51 -18.78
CA LEU A 149 0.59 -16.92 -17.57
C LEU A 149 -0.75 -16.26 -17.94
N VAL A 150 -1.85 -16.81 -17.44
CA VAL A 150 -3.19 -16.30 -17.74
C VAL A 150 -3.69 -15.49 -16.55
N LEU A 151 -3.81 -14.17 -16.72
CA LEU A 151 -4.26 -13.22 -15.71
C LEU A 151 -5.55 -12.55 -16.18
N GLU A 152 -6.63 -12.72 -15.44
CA GLU A 152 -7.98 -12.33 -15.87
C GLU A 152 -8.32 -12.86 -17.28
N ASP A 153 -8.36 -11.98 -18.28
CA ASP A 153 -8.63 -12.24 -19.70
C ASP A 153 -7.38 -12.13 -20.58
N LEU A 154 -6.19 -11.98 -19.98
CA LEU A 154 -4.92 -11.81 -20.68
C LEU A 154 -4.09 -13.09 -20.68
N ASP A 155 -3.74 -13.55 -21.88
CA ASP A 155 -2.79 -14.65 -22.11
C ASP A 155 -1.39 -14.09 -22.34
N LEU A 156 -0.52 -14.19 -21.32
CA LEU A 156 0.84 -13.66 -21.37
C LEU A 156 1.85 -14.77 -21.63
N LYS A 157 2.74 -14.55 -22.60
CA LYS A 157 3.94 -15.37 -22.77
C LYS A 157 4.92 -15.09 -21.63
N VAL A 158 5.62 -16.14 -21.20
CA VAL A 158 6.50 -16.07 -20.03
C VAL A 158 7.97 -16.27 -20.38
N GLU A 159 8.83 -15.57 -19.66
CA GLU A 159 10.27 -15.83 -19.59
C GLU A 159 10.62 -16.18 -18.14
N ARG A 160 11.31 -17.29 -17.95
CA ARG A 160 11.75 -17.72 -16.62
C ARG A 160 13.05 -17.02 -16.26
N ASN A 161 13.09 -16.35 -15.11
CA ASN A 161 14.26 -15.60 -14.66
C ASN A 161 14.50 -15.78 -13.16
N ALA A 162 15.70 -16.20 -12.77
CA ALA A 162 16.07 -16.46 -11.38
C ALA A 162 16.02 -15.20 -10.49
N GLN A 163 16.22 -14.00 -11.06
CA GLN A 163 16.14 -12.74 -10.32
C GLN A 163 14.71 -12.41 -9.86
N VAL A 164 13.69 -12.97 -10.53
CA VAL A 164 12.28 -12.82 -10.10
C VAL A 164 12.10 -13.40 -8.70
N ARG A 165 12.69 -14.57 -8.45
CA ARG A 165 12.65 -15.21 -7.12
C ARG A 165 13.36 -14.37 -6.07
N ALA A 166 14.53 -13.82 -6.38
CA ALA A 166 15.29 -12.98 -5.44
C ALA A 166 14.51 -11.72 -5.02
N TRP A 167 13.79 -11.09 -5.96
CA TRP A 167 12.89 -9.98 -5.65
C TRP A 167 11.69 -10.42 -4.81
N ALA A 168 11.08 -11.55 -5.16
CA ALA A 168 9.95 -12.08 -4.42
C ALA A 168 10.34 -12.40 -2.96
N GLU A 169 11.50 -13.03 -2.74
CA GLU A 169 12.02 -13.36 -1.41
C GLU A 169 12.34 -12.11 -0.59
N LEU A 170 12.95 -11.08 -1.20
CA LEU A 170 13.20 -9.79 -0.54
C LEU A 170 11.88 -9.12 -0.09
N ILE A 171 10.89 -9.03 -0.98
CA ILE A 171 9.61 -8.40 -0.66
C ILE A 171 8.85 -9.22 0.37
N ALA A 172 8.83 -10.54 0.24
CA ALA A 172 8.18 -11.45 1.18
C ALA A 172 8.76 -11.34 2.59
N ALA A 173 10.09 -11.27 2.73
CA ALA A 173 10.75 -11.11 4.02
C ALA A 173 10.36 -9.79 4.72
N LEU A 174 10.12 -8.74 3.94
CA LEU A 174 9.64 -7.46 4.46
C LEU A 174 8.13 -7.56 4.81
N VAL A 175 7.28 -8.02 3.90
CA VAL A 175 5.82 -7.93 4.10
C VAL A 175 5.26 -9.02 5.03
N HIS A 176 5.92 -10.18 5.11
CA HIS A 176 5.48 -11.36 5.88
C HIS A 176 6.50 -11.76 6.97
N THR A 177 7.00 -10.81 7.75
CA THR A 177 8.10 -10.97 8.73
C THR A 177 8.05 -12.19 9.64
N CYS A 178 6.85 -12.60 10.07
CA CYS A 178 6.66 -13.73 10.98
C CYS A 178 5.75 -14.82 10.40
N ASP A 179 5.63 -14.88 9.08
CA ASP A 179 4.75 -15.82 8.38
C ASP A 179 5.50 -16.55 7.26
N ALA A 180 6.23 -17.61 7.62
CA ALA A 180 7.01 -18.40 6.67
C ALA A 180 6.15 -19.06 5.58
N SER A 181 4.90 -19.41 5.90
CA SER A 181 3.96 -19.96 4.92
C SER A 181 3.54 -18.88 3.92
N GLY A 182 3.20 -17.67 4.42
CA GLY A 182 2.89 -16.52 3.59
C GLY A 182 4.06 -16.11 2.69
N GLN A 183 5.30 -16.12 3.21
CA GLN A 183 6.49 -15.88 2.40
C GLN A 183 6.63 -16.88 1.25
N THR A 184 6.44 -18.18 1.56
CA THR A 184 6.54 -19.24 0.55
C THR A 184 5.44 -19.13 -0.50
N ASP A 185 4.19 -18.86 -0.08
CA ASP A 185 3.05 -18.66 -0.98
C ASP A 185 3.29 -17.46 -1.91
N PHE A 186 3.72 -16.33 -1.34
CA PHE A 186 4.04 -15.11 -2.09
C PHE A 186 5.09 -15.37 -3.16
N VAL A 187 6.22 -15.99 -2.79
CA VAL A 187 7.33 -16.28 -3.71
C VAL A 187 6.89 -17.18 -4.87
N ASN A 188 6.08 -18.21 -4.58
CA ASN A 188 5.62 -19.15 -5.58
C ASN A 188 4.62 -18.53 -6.58
N ARG A 189 3.91 -17.48 -6.17
CA ARG A 189 2.87 -16.80 -6.97
C ARG A 189 3.29 -15.44 -7.53
N PHE A 190 4.58 -15.09 -7.44
CA PHE A 190 5.07 -13.79 -7.86
C PHE A 190 5.43 -13.73 -9.35
N ALA A 191 5.05 -12.64 -10.01
CA ALA A 191 5.43 -12.36 -11.39
C ALA A 191 5.74 -10.86 -11.60
N ILE A 192 6.57 -10.57 -12.59
CA ILE A 192 6.88 -9.21 -13.01
C ILE A 192 6.32 -9.05 -14.43
N LEU A 193 5.36 -8.14 -14.60
CA LEU A 193 4.70 -7.88 -15.87
C LEU A 193 5.39 -6.73 -16.63
N PRO A 194 5.18 -6.63 -17.95
CA PRO A 194 5.45 -5.41 -18.68
C PRO A 194 4.70 -4.21 -18.06
N ASP A 195 5.34 -3.05 -18.02
CA ASP A 195 4.80 -1.85 -17.35
C ASP A 195 3.41 -1.44 -17.87
N ASN A 196 3.18 -1.55 -19.17
CA ASN A 196 1.89 -1.24 -19.81
C ASN A 196 0.78 -2.23 -19.41
N ILE A 197 1.12 -3.51 -19.25
CA ILE A 197 0.17 -4.54 -18.83
C ILE A 197 -0.23 -4.34 -17.37
N LEU A 198 0.74 -4.05 -16.48
CA LEU A 198 0.42 -3.73 -15.10
C LEU A 198 -0.38 -2.41 -15.01
N GLY A 199 -0.03 -1.40 -15.79
CA GLY A 199 -0.79 -0.15 -15.88
C GLY A 199 -2.26 -0.41 -16.20
N TYR A 200 -2.52 -1.17 -17.27
CA TYR A 200 -3.87 -1.59 -17.66
C TYR A 200 -4.60 -2.35 -16.55
N LEU A 201 -3.98 -3.40 -15.99
CA LEU A 201 -4.60 -4.20 -14.91
C LEU A 201 -4.85 -3.37 -13.64
N SER A 202 -4.02 -2.36 -13.37
CA SER A 202 -4.22 -1.48 -12.23
C SER A 202 -5.49 -0.64 -12.33
N GLU A 203 -6.02 -0.44 -13.53
CA GLU A 203 -7.26 0.30 -13.79
C GLU A 203 -8.46 -0.62 -13.99
N THR A 204 -8.25 -1.86 -14.45
CA THR A 204 -9.34 -2.78 -14.83
C THR A 204 -9.58 -3.92 -13.86
N ALA A 205 -8.59 -4.30 -13.05
CA ALA A 205 -8.67 -5.43 -12.12
C ALA A 205 -8.82 -5.00 -10.65
N THR A 206 -9.16 -3.73 -10.40
CA THR A 206 -9.65 -3.27 -9.08
C THR A 206 -11.07 -3.76 -8.81
N GLU A 207 -11.46 -3.88 -7.54
CA GLU A 207 -12.81 -4.31 -7.19
C GLU A 207 -13.81 -3.18 -7.45
N LEU A 208 -14.71 -3.35 -8.42
CA LEU A 208 -15.87 -2.49 -8.60
C LEU A 208 -17.09 -3.11 -7.91
N ARG A 209 -17.70 -2.36 -6.98
CA ARG A 209 -18.88 -2.79 -6.24
C ARG A 209 -20.04 -1.86 -6.51
N THR A 210 -21.15 -2.43 -6.99
CA THR A 210 -22.44 -1.73 -7.04
C THR A 210 -23.06 -1.71 -5.66
N ARG A 211 -23.52 -0.54 -5.22
CA ARG A 211 -24.25 -0.36 -3.97
C ARG A 211 -25.61 0.24 -4.20
N ILE A 212 -26.55 -0.16 -3.35
CA ILE A 212 -27.91 0.34 -3.32
C ILE A 212 -28.33 0.69 -1.90
N THR A 213 -29.25 1.64 -1.77
CA THR A 213 -30.04 1.80 -0.54
C THR A 213 -31.44 1.29 -0.77
N ILE A 214 -31.89 0.35 0.06
CA ILE A 214 -33.26 -0.16 0.04
C ILE A 214 -34.17 0.74 0.88
N ASP A 215 -35.37 0.98 0.37
CA ASP A 215 -36.48 1.55 1.11
C ASP A 215 -37.12 0.48 2.00
N GLU A 216 -37.10 0.71 3.31
CA GLU A 216 -37.56 -0.27 4.31
C GLU A 216 -39.06 -0.57 4.23
N GLN A 217 -39.87 0.36 3.70
CA GLN A 217 -41.32 0.19 3.62
C GLN A 217 -41.72 -0.63 2.38
N THR A 218 -41.06 -0.36 1.26
CA THR A 218 -41.40 -0.99 -0.03
C THR A 218 -40.54 -2.21 -0.35
N GLY A 219 -39.37 -2.36 0.28
CA GLY A 219 -38.38 -3.38 -0.06
C GLY A 219 -37.68 -3.14 -1.41
N THR A 220 -37.85 -1.96 -2.01
CA THR A 220 -37.27 -1.61 -3.32
C THR A 220 -36.15 -0.58 -3.21
N VAL A 221 -35.37 -0.36 -4.27
CA VAL A 221 -34.27 0.62 -4.27
C VAL A 221 -34.82 2.05 -4.18
N LYS A 222 -34.27 2.87 -3.28
CA LYS A 222 -34.59 4.30 -3.22
C LYS A 222 -34.14 5.00 -4.48
N GLN A 223 -34.94 5.94 -4.98
CA GLN A 223 -34.61 6.72 -6.16
C GLN A 223 -33.27 7.46 -5.97
N GLY A 224 -32.35 7.32 -6.94
CA GLY A 224 -31.03 7.95 -6.91
C GLY A 224 -30.02 7.30 -5.93
N ALA A 225 -30.36 6.18 -5.30
CA ALA A 225 -29.50 5.51 -4.32
C ALA A 225 -28.82 4.27 -4.89
N LEU A 226 -28.34 4.33 -6.14
CA LEU A 226 -27.49 3.33 -6.79
C LEU A 226 -26.17 4.01 -7.18
N TRP A 227 -25.04 3.44 -6.79
CA TRP A 227 -23.72 3.98 -7.12
C TRP A 227 -22.66 2.87 -7.19
N PHE A 228 -21.51 3.18 -7.80
CA PHE A 228 -20.35 2.31 -7.91
C PHE A 228 -19.19 2.80 -7.05
N GLU A 229 -18.59 1.88 -6.30
CA GLU A 229 -17.40 2.11 -5.48
C GLU A 229 -16.25 1.24 -5.97
N GLU A 230 -15.11 1.86 -6.25
CA GLU A 230 -13.87 1.17 -6.56
C GLU A 230 -13.07 0.89 -5.29
N HIS A 231 -12.43 -0.26 -5.22
CA HIS A 231 -11.56 -0.63 -4.11
C HIS A 231 -10.27 -1.26 -4.63
N LEU A 232 -9.16 -0.96 -3.97
CA LEU A 232 -7.96 -1.74 -4.12
C LEU A 232 -8.20 -3.12 -3.49
N PRO A 233 -7.91 -4.24 -4.18
CA PRO A 233 -8.16 -5.58 -3.65
C PRO A 233 -7.40 -5.85 -2.35
N ALA A 234 -7.92 -6.77 -1.54
CA ALA A 234 -7.16 -7.34 -0.42
C ALA A 234 -5.89 -8.04 -0.93
N GLU A 235 -4.89 -8.20 -0.06
CA GLU A 235 -3.52 -8.68 -0.36
C GLU A 235 -2.65 -7.76 -1.23
N ALA A 236 -3.14 -6.56 -1.60
CA ALA A 236 -2.29 -5.54 -2.21
C ALA A 236 -1.27 -4.98 -1.22
N VAL A 237 -0.08 -4.68 -1.73
CA VAL A 237 1.01 -4.07 -0.96
C VAL A 237 1.34 -2.72 -1.55
N LEU A 238 1.41 -1.71 -0.70
CA LEU A 238 1.94 -0.39 -1.03
C LEU A 238 3.20 -0.12 -0.21
N TRP A 239 4.08 0.76 -0.71
CA TRP A 239 5.25 1.23 0.03
C TRP A 239 5.31 2.76 0.05
N GLY A 240 5.87 3.33 1.10
CA GLY A 240 6.14 4.76 1.16
C GLY A 240 7.32 5.08 2.07
N ILE A 241 7.66 6.36 2.13
CA ILE A 241 8.71 6.88 3.00
C ILE A 241 8.08 7.80 4.04
N TYR A 242 8.59 7.72 5.27
CA TYR A 242 8.35 8.72 6.31
C TYR A 242 9.67 9.23 6.87
N ALA A 243 9.62 10.38 7.52
CA ALA A 243 10.77 10.97 8.19
C ALA A 243 10.31 11.67 9.46
N VAL A 244 11.16 11.62 10.49
CA VAL A 244 10.94 12.28 11.77
C VAL A 244 12.04 13.31 11.98
N SER A 245 11.66 14.54 12.33
CA SER A 245 12.56 15.58 12.81
C SER A 245 12.55 15.68 14.33
N ASP A 246 13.41 16.52 14.88
CA ASP A 246 13.26 16.97 16.26
C ASP A 246 11.91 17.69 16.43
N SER A 247 11.40 17.69 17.66
CA SER A 247 10.16 18.36 18.02
C SER A 247 10.29 19.87 17.84
N ASN A 248 9.35 20.48 17.10
CA ASN A 248 9.24 21.93 16.98
C ASN A 248 8.50 22.56 18.18
N GLU A 249 8.10 21.77 19.18
CA GLU A 249 7.44 22.26 20.39
C GLU A 249 8.46 22.95 21.32
N ARG A 250 8.36 24.28 21.45
CA ARG A 250 9.32 25.07 22.24
C ARG A 250 9.38 24.67 23.72
N GLN A 251 8.26 24.26 24.30
CA GLN A 251 8.15 23.94 25.72
C GLN A 251 8.66 22.53 26.05
N GLN A 252 8.75 21.64 25.05
CA GLN A 252 9.18 20.26 25.22
C GLN A 252 10.01 19.82 24.02
N GLN A 253 11.30 20.16 24.08
CA GLN A 253 12.29 19.71 23.13
C GLN A 253 12.51 18.21 23.29
N ARG A 254 12.36 17.48 22.19
CA ARG A 254 12.65 16.04 22.07
C ARG A 254 13.34 15.82 20.75
N ASP A 255 14.35 14.97 20.75
CA ASP A 255 15.05 14.62 19.53
C ASP A 255 14.22 13.66 18.66
N ALA A 256 14.61 13.53 17.40
CA ALA A 256 13.96 12.62 16.47
C ALA A 256 14.03 11.15 16.92
N ALA A 257 15.08 10.74 17.65
CA ALA A 257 15.30 9.35 18.04
C ALA A 257 14.28 8.91 19.11
N ASP A 258 14.04 9.76 20.11
CA ASP A 258 13.03 9.55 21.15
C ASP A 258 11.62 9.48 20.55
N LEU A 259 11.30 10.41 19.64
CA LEU A 259 9.99 10.45 18.98
C LEU A 259 9.73 9.21 18.12
N VAL A 260 10.76 8.72 17.46
CA VAL A 260 10.75 7.47 16.71
C VAL A 260 10.48 6.27 17.64
N SER A 261 11.20 6.17 18.76
CA SER A 261 11.04 5.07 19.72
C SER A 261 9.62 5.04 20.29
N ASP A 262 9.09 6.22 20.61
CA ASP A 262 7.72 6.37 21.09
C ASP A 262 6.69 6.01 20.01
N LEU A 263 6.90 6.43 18.76
CA LEU A 263 6.03 6.08 17.63
C LEU A 263 5.96 4.56 17.42
N ARG A 264 7.12 3.88 17.45
CA ARG A 264 7.20 2.41 17.38
C ARG A 264 6.38 1.75 18.48
N THR A 265 6.54 2.23 19.71
CA THR A 265 5.86 1.69 20.89
C THR A 265 4.36 1.93 20.80
N ALA A 266 3.94 3.15 20.47
CA ALA A 266 2.53 3.54 20.40
C ALA A 266 1.74 2.76 19.34
N LEU A 267 2.38 2.40 18.23
CA LEU A 267 1.77 1.63 17.14
C LEU A 267 2.10 0.13 17.19
N ALA A 268 2.91 -0.33 18.15
CA ALA A 268 3.41 -1.70 18.23
C ALA A 268 4.02 -2.20 16.89
N LEU A 269 4.84 -1.35 16.24
CA LEU A 269 5.34 -1.58 14.87
C LEU A 269 6.14 -2.87 14.73
N ASP A 270 6.76 -3.38 15.80
CA ASP A 270 7.52 -4.63 15.80
C ASP A 270 6.69 -5.86 15.38
N ARG A 271 5.35 -5.78 15.52
CA ARG A 271 4.42 -6.85 15.13
C ARG A 271 3.59 -6.52 13.89
N GLY A 272 3.80 -5.33 13.33
CA GLY A 272 2.91 -4.70 12.36
C GLY A 272 1.65 -4.13 13.03
N ALA A 273 1.37 -2.85 12.79
CA ALA A 273 0.19 -2.18 13.33
C ALA A 273 -1.03 -2.47 12.47
N LEU A 274 -2.14 -2.87 13.08
CA LEU A 274 -3.43 -2.96 12.38
C LEU A 274 -4.09 -1.59 12.37
N LEU A 275 -4.35 -1.06 11.18
CA LEU A 275 -4.96 0.24 10.95
C LEU A 275 -6.28 0.11 10.18
N GLN A 276 -7.15 1.10 10.40
CA GLN A 276 -8.36 1.31 9.61
C GLN A 276 -8.14 2.50 8.66
N LEU A 277 -7.83 2.22 7.40
CA LEU A 277 -7.54 3.23 6.38
C LEU A 277 -8.69 3.43 5.40
N GLY A 278 -8.88 4.66 4.93
CA GLY A 278 -9.90 4.99 3.93
C GLY A 278 -11.33 5.03 4.50
N GLY A 279 -12.30 5.01 3.59
CA GLY A 279 -13.72 5.02 3.92
C GLY A 279 -14.30 3.62 4.11
N GLN A 280 -15.61 3.55 4.39
CA GLN A 280 -16.39 2.31 4.41
C GLN A 280 -15.99 1.28 5.49
N ALA A 281 -15.41 1.74 6.61
CA ALA A 281 -15.07 0.90 7.76
C ALA A 281 -16.27 0.09 8.31
N GLY A 282 -17.45 0.71 8.38
CA GLY A 282 -18.67 0.07 8.90
C GLY A 282 -19.17 -1.12 8.09
N VAL A 283 -18.62 -1.35 6.89
CA VAL A 283 -18.90 -2.53 6.03
C VAL A 283 -17.65 -3.40 5.80
N GLY A 284 -16.65 -3.28 6.69
CA GLY A 284 -15.46 -4.14 6.74
C GLY A 284 -14.36 -3.80 5.72
N ARG A 285 -14.36 -2.59 5.15
CA ARG A 285 -13.30 -2.14 4.22
C ARG A 285 -12.15 -1.48 4.96
N GLY A 286 -10.97 -1.51 4.37
CA GLY A 286 -9.84 -0.68 4.80
C GLY A 286 -9.06 -1.20 6.01
N LEU A 287 -9.17 -2.49 6.35
CA LEU A 287 -8.25 -3.09 7.31
C LEU A 287 -6.88 -3.25 6.64
N VAL A 288 -5.86 -2.62 7.21
CA VAL A 288 -4.51 -2.59 6.63
C VAL A 288 -3.48 -2.85 7.73
N ARG A 289 -2.48 -3.67 7.44
CA ARG A 289 -1.29 -3.82 8.28
C ARG A 289 -0.22 -2.84 7.85
N LEU A 290 0.20 -1.95 8.75
CA LEU A 290 1.36 -1.09 8.59
C LEU A 290 2.60 -1.80 9.12
N LEU A 291 3.62 -1.90 8.28
CA LEU A 291 4.95 -2.41 8.61
C LEU A 291 5.94 -1.25 8.43
N ALA A 292 6.86 -1.05 9.35
CA ALA A 292 7.81 0.06 9.30
C ALA A 292 9.23 -0.42 9.58
N TRP A 293 10.19 0.20 8.91
CA TRP A 293 11.59 -0.21 8.94
C TRP A 293 12.48 0.96 9.28
N GLU A 294 13.27 0.77 10.32
CA GLU A 294 14.01 1.87 10.94
C GLU A 294 15.51 1.56 11.10
N ASP A 295 15.89 0.28 11.13
CA ASP A 295 17.26 -0.19 11.38
C ASP A 295 17.58 -1.39 10.47
N LEU A 296 17.46 -1.22 9.15
CA LEU A 296 17.88 -2.23 8.17
C LEU A 296 19.28 -1.90 7.65
N ALA A 297 20.26 -1.96 8.55
CA ALA A 297 21.70 -1.84 8.25
C ALA A 297 22.44 -3.14 8.59
#